data_AF-W9XQ94-F1
#
_entry.id   AF-W9XQ94-F1
#
_cell.length_a   1.000
_cell.length_b   1.000
_cell.length_c   1.000
_cell.angle_alpha   90.00
_cell.angle_beta   90.00
_cell.angle_gamma   90.00
#
_symmetry.space_group_name_H-M   'P 1'
#
loop_
_entity.id
_entity.type
_entity.pdbx_description
1 polymer ?
#
loop_
_entity_poly.entity_id
_entity_poly.type
_entity_poly.pdbx_seq_one_letter_code
_entity_poly.pdbx_strand_id
1 'polypeptide(L)'
;MAPTPANNIAYTAPINPPNAHPLLTYEQIWQGLQRKIRAGQDFVGGAIVSTDVISTSETEHGHPVTVREVVFRDGNRRVREKCIAYEPMKVEFHQDDGSKVQNVISQGGRGDTDLYMTYTFEWLHPECEGDEAALAAKKEKEWNIAKMAVEKTIEVMREMVKDGRISVQ
;
A
#
# COMPACT_ATOMS: atom_id res chain seq x y z
N MET A 1 -21.75 16.78 13.62
CA MET A 1 -20.45 17.35 13.20
C MET A 1 -20.25 17.01 11.74
N ALA A 2 -19.71 17.92 10.94
CA ALA A 2 -19.34 17.60 9.56
C ALA A 2 -18.18 16.58 9.56
N PRO A 3 -18.07 15.72 8.54
CA PRO A 3 -16.92 14.84 8.40
C PRO A 3 -15.64 15.65 8.17
N THR A 4 -14.51 15.20 8.71
CA THR A 4 -13.19 15.76 8.39
C THR A 4 -12.98 15.70 6.87
N PRO A 5 -12.50 16.78 6.23
CA PRO A 5 -12.19 16.75 4.81
C PRO A 5 -11.22 15.62 4.48
N ALA A 6 -11.49 14.88 3.40
CA ALA A 6 -10.69 13.70 3.05
C ALA A 6 -10.63 13.50 1.54
N ASN A 7 -9.46 13.10 1.05
CA ASN A 7 -9.30 12.59 -0.30
C ASN A 7 -9.40 11.07 -0.30
N ASN A 8 -10.52 10.59 -0.84
CA ASN A 8 -10.79 9.16 -1.01
C ASN A 8 -10.43 8.74 -2.43
N ILE A 9 -9.39 7.93 -2.56
CA ILE A 9 -8.79 7.54 -3.85
C ILE A 9 -8.67 6.03 -3.91
N ALA A 10 -9.01 5.44 -5.06
CA ALA A 10 -8.72 4.05 -5.35
C ALA A 10 -8.05 3.93 -6.73
N TYR A 11 -6.99 3.13 -6.82
CA TYR A 11 -6.34 2.80 -8.09
C TYR A 11 -6.09 1.29 -8.17
N THR A 12 -6.38 0.72 -9.33
CA THR A 12 -6.26 -0.72 -9.60
C THR A 12 -5.41 -0.95 -10.83
N ALA A 13 -4.51 -1.93 -10.76
CA ALA A 13 -3.77 -2.42 -11.92
C ALA A 13 -3.74 -3.96 -11.95
N PRO A 14 -3.72 -4.58 -13.15
CA PRO A 14 -3.50 -6.02 -13.26
C PRO A 14 -2.09 -6.37 -12.78
N ILE A 15 -1.99 -7.39 -11.95
CA ILE A 15 -0.70 -7.93 -11.47
C ILE A 15 -0.02 -8.73 -12.59
N ASN A 16 -0.81 -9.47 -13.38
CA ASN A 16 -0.34 -10.32 -14.47
C ASN A 16 -0.98 -9.90 -15.81
N PRO A 17 -0.65 -8.71 -16.36
CA PRO A 17 -1.10 -8.36 -17.71
C PRO A 17 -0.51 -9.34 -18.75
N PRO A 18 -1.09 -9.44 -19.97
CA PRO A 18 -0.70 -10.46 -20.96
C PRO A 18 0.80 -10.56 -21.30
N ASN A 19 1.55 -9.47 -21.14
CA ASN A 19 2.99 -9.41 -21.46
C ASN A 19 3.90 -9.51 -20.22
N ALA A 20 3.34 -9.80 -19.04
CA ALA A 20 4.12 -9.88 -17.81
C ALA A 20 4.88 -11.20 -17.69
N HIS A 21 6.19 -11.13 -17.45
CA HIS A 21 7.02 -12.27 -17.10
C HIS A 21 8.03 -11.92 -16.00
N PRO A 22 8.21 -12.78 -14.97
CA PRO A 22 7.38 -13.95 -14.67
C PRO A 22 5.96 -13.54 -14.24
N LEU A 23 5.03 -14.49 -14.32
CA LEU A 23 3.73 -14.35 -13.67
C LEU A 23 3.94 -14.46 -12.16
N LEU A 24 3.28 -13.58 -11.42
CA LEU A 24 3.30 -13.60 -9.97
C LEU A 24 2.17 -14.49 -9.44
N THR A 25 2.51 -15.43 -8.56
CA THR A 25 1.54 -16.25 -7.84
C THR A 25 1.02 -15.50 -6.61
N TYR A 26 -0.14 -15.93 -6.08
CA TYR A 26 -0.68 -15.38 -4.82
C TYR A 26 0.33 -15.38 -3.68
N GLU A 27 1.05 -16.49 -3.51
CA GLU A 27 2.05 -16.65 -2.45
C GLU A 27 3.21 -15.65 -2.60
N GLN A 28 3.72 -15.46 -3.82
CA GLN A 28 4.77 -14.48 -4.10
C GLN A 28 4.31 -13.05 -3.84
N ILE A 29 3.08 -12.72 -4.24
CA ILE A 29 2.48 -11.40 -3.99
C ILE A 29 2.36 -11.17 -2.48
N TRP A 30 1.92 -12.19 -1.74
CA TRP A 30 1.77 -12.08 -0.29
C TRP A 30 3.10 -11.88 0.43
N GLN A 31 4.13 -12.66 0.08
CA GLN A 31 5.49 -12.44 0.57
C GLN A 31 5.97 -11.01 0.26
N GLY A 32 5.64 -10.50 -0.93
CA GLY A 32 5.92 -9.12 -1.32
C GLY A 32 5.23 -8.09 -0.43
N LEU A 33 3.94 -8.26 -0.12
CA LEU A 33 3.20 -7.36 0.77
C LEU A 33 3.75 -7.39 2.20
N GLN A 34 4.11 -8.58 2.70
CA GLN A 34 4.75 -8.72 4.02
C GLN A 34 6.11 -8.01 4.08
N ARG A 35 6.91 -8.08 3.01
CA ARG A 35 8.16 -7.32 2.88
C ARG A 35 7.89 -5.82 2.84
N LYS A 36 6.89 -5.39 2.07
CA LYS A 36 6.50 -3.98 1.95
C LYS A 36 6.06 -3.36 3.29
N ILE A 37 5.41 -4.13 4.16
CA ILE A 37 5.09 -3.68 5.53
C ILE A 37 6.37 -3.29 6.28
N ARG A 38 7.44 -4.06 6.14
CA ARG A 38 8.68 -3.88 6.91
C ARG A 38 9.70 -2.95 6.23
N ALA A 39 9.61 -2.79 4.92
CA ALA A 39 10.56 -2.03 4.11
C ALA A 39 9.84 -1.28 2.98
N GLY A 40 8.99 -0.31 3.32
CA GLY A 40 8.17 0.41 2.35
C GLY A 40 8.99 1.18 1.30
N GLN A 41 10.17 1.68 1.68
CA GLN A 41 11.09 2.39 0.80
C GLN A 41 11.61 1.53 -0.37
N ASP A 42 11.66 0.20 -0.21
CA ASP A 42 12.14 -0.69 -1.26
C ASP A 42 11.11 -0.82 -2.40
N PHE A 43 9.83 -0.55 -2.13
CA PHE A 43 8.73 -0.64 -3.10
C PHE A 43 8.31 0.72 -3.64
N VAL A 44 8.33 1.75 -2.79
CA VAL A 44 7.86 3.10 -3.13
C VAL A 44 8.88 4.15 -2.68
N GLY A 45 10.16 3.94 -3.01
CA GLY A 45 11.27 4.84 -2.65
C GLY A 45 11.13 6.28 -3.16
N GLY A 46 10.30 6.50 -4.19
CA GLY A 46 9.90 7.84 -4.61
C GLY A 46 9.10 8.62 -3.55
N ALA A 47 8.35 7.91 -2.70
CA ALA A 47 7.51 8.49 -1.65
C ALA A 47 8.04 8.27 -0.23
N ILE A 48 8.67 7.11 0.05
CA ILE A 48 9.18 6.73 1.38
C ILE A 48 10.70 6.71 1.36
N VAL A 49 11.32 7.34 2.36
CA VAL A 49 12.77 7.39 2.54
C VAL A 49 13.25 6.20 3.39
N SER A 50 12.56 5.91 4.49
CA SER A 50 12.90 4.80 5.39
C SER A 50 11.66 4.26 6.10
N THR A 51 11.78 3.01 6.57
CA THR A 51 10.79 2.33 7.40
C THR A 51 11.51 1.69 8.58
N ASP A 52 11.05 2.00 9.80
CA ASP A 52 11.54 1.39 11.02
C ASP A 52 10.42 0.56 11.66
N VAL A 53 10.67 -0.73 11.90
CA VAL A 53 9.71 -1.60 12.61
C VAL A 53 9.84 -1.35 14.11
N ILE A 54 8.75 -0.91 14.73
CA ILE A 54 8.71 -0.57 16.16
C ILE A 54 8.30 -1.78 17.00
N SER A 55 7.28 -2.52 16.57
CA SER A 55 6.82 -3.72 17.27
C SER A 55 6.02 -4.64 16.36
N THR A 56 5.96 -5.92 16.72
CA THR A 56 5.10 -6.92 16.07
C THR A 56 4.21 -7.59 17.11
N SER A 57 2.96 -7.85 16.77
CA SER A 57 1.98 -8.54 17.61
C SER A 57 0.91 -9.21 16.74
N GLU A 58 -0.17 -9.69 17.36
CA GLU A 58 -1.35 -10.20 16.66
C GLU A 58 -2.61 -9.48 17.15
N THR A 59 -3.67 -9.47 16.34
CA THR A 59 -5.01 -9.09 16.79
C THR A 59 -5.62 -10.20 17.65
N GLU A 60 -6.76 -9.93 18.29
CA GLU A 60 -7.55 -10.95 19.01
C GLU A 60 -8.03 -12.12 18.12
N HIS A 61 -8.05 -11.91 16.80
CA HIS A 61 -8.40 -12.92 15.80
C HIS A 61 -7.17 -13.57 15.15
N GLY A 62 -5.96 -13.33 15.67
CA GLY A 62 -4.72 -13.92 15.17
C GLY A 62 -4.17 -13.29 13.89
N HIS A 63 -4.62 -12.08 13.50
CA HIS A 63 -4.04 -11.41 12.34
C HIS A 63 -2.71 -10.75 12.71
N PRO A 64 -1.63 -10.95 11.93
CA PRO A 64 -0.36 -10.28 12.19
C PRO A 64 -0.49 -8.76 12.16
N VAL A 65 0.09 -8.12 13.17
CA VAL A 65 0.17 -6.66 13.31
C VAL A 65 1.63 -6.25 13.34
N THR A 66 1.99 -5.25 12.54
CA THR A 66 3.30 -4.58 12.60
C THR A 66 3.08 -3.10 12.80
N VAL A 67 3.61 -2.56 13.89
CA VAL A 67 3.67 -1.11 14.09
C VAL A 67 5.00 -0.62 13.52
N ARG A 68 4.96 0.34 12.60
CA ARG A 68 6.13 0.90 11.95
C ARG A 68 6.11 2.43 12.00
N GLU A 69 7.28 3.02 11.86
CA GLU A 69 7.42 4.44 11.53
C GLU A 69 7.96 4.56 10.11
N VAL A 70 7.33 5.39 9.28
CA VAL A 70 7.77 5.69 7.92
C VAL A 70 8.17 7.16 7.82
N VAL A 71 9.27 7.42 7.13
CA VAL A 71 9.69 8.79 6.77
C VAL A 71 9.27 9.04 5.33
N PHE A 72 8.29 9.91 5.11
CA PHE A 72 7.91 10.35 3.77
C PHE A 72 8.90 11.37 3.23
N ARG A 73 9.20 11.27 1.94
CA ARG A 73 10.08 12.22 1.23
C ARG A 73 9.51 13.63 1.20
N ASP A 74 8.17 13.74 1.20
CA ASP A 74 7.47 15.02 1.27
C ASP A 74 7.67 15.64 2.67
N GLY A 75 8.57 16.63 2.76
CA GLY A 75 8.85 17.36 3.99
C GLY A 75 9.52 16.55 5.11
N ASN A 76 10.08 15.35 4.82
CA ASN A 76 10.63 14.44 5.84
C ASN A 76 9.62 14.11 6.96
N ARG A 77 8.32 14.08 6.61
CA ARG A 77 7.26 13.81 7.58
C ARG A 77 7.37 12.38 8.12
N ARG A 78 7.41 12.24 9.43
CA ARG A 78 7.36 10.94 10.13
C ARG A 78 5.91 10.58 10.41
N VAL A 79 5.53 9.36 10.05
CA VAL A 79 4.19 8.84 10.29
C VAL A 79 4.30 7.47 10.91
N ARG A 80 3.60 7.27 12.02
CA ARG A 80 3.43 5.96 12.62
C ARG A 80 2.23 5.27 11.99
N GLU A 81 2.42 4.01 11.64
CA GLU A 81 1.39 3.17 11.02
C GLU A 81 1.23 1.87 11.79
N LYS A 82 -0.01 1.54 12.16
CA LYS A 82 -0.40 0.20 12.56
C LYS A 82 -0.81 -0.58 11.32
N CYS A 83 0.04 -1.53 10.91
CA CYS A 83 -0.19 -2.38 9.75
C CYS A 83 -0.85 -3.69 10.17
N ILE A 84 -1.94 -4.09 9.53
CA ILE A 84 -2.64 -5.35 9.83
C ILE A 84 -2.73 -6.19 8.55
N ALA A 85 -2.29 -7.44 8.63
CA ALA A 85 -2.24 -8.35 7.49
C ALA A 85 -3.39 -9.36 7.53
N TYR A 86 -4.20 -9.38 6.47
CA TYR A 86 -5.34 -10.29 6.27
C TYR A 86 -5.06 -11.21 5.08
N GLU A 87 -4.22 -12.22 5.30
CA GLU A 87 -3.86 -13.19 4.26
C GLU A 87 -5.09 -13.94 3.73
N PRO A 88 -5.21 -14.18 2.40
CA PRO A 88 -4.35 -13.72 1.30
C PRO A 88 -4.87 -12.44 0.61
N MET A 89 -5.79 -11.73 1.25
CA MET A 89 -6.63 -10.72 0.60
C MET A 89 -6.05 -9.30 0.67
N LYS A 90 -5.61 -8.83 1.85
CA LYS A 90 -5.22 -7.42 2.00
C LYS A 90 -4.24 -7.15 3.13
N VAL A 91 -3.62 -5.98 3.05
CA VAL A 91 -2.96 -5.33 4.18
C VAL A 91 -3.62 -3.97 4.40
N GLU A 92 -3.83 -3.61 5.66
CA GLU A 92 -4.30 -2.28 6.06
C GLU A 92 -3.20 -1.52 6.77
N PHE A 93 -3.11 -0.21 6.53
CA PHE A 93 -2.21 0.73 7.19
C PHE A 93 -3.07 1.81 7.84
N HIS A 94 -3.02 1.88 9.17
CA HIS A 94 -3.77 2.86 9.96
C HIS A 94 -2.80 3.90 10.51
N GLN A 95 -2.97 5.17 10.12
CA GLN A 95 -2.12 6.28 10.54
C GLN A 95 -2.67 6.94 11.81
N ASP A 96 -1.81 7.54 12.62
CA ASP A 96 -2.20 8.21 13.88
C ASP A 96 -3.16 9.40 13.66
N ASP A 97 -3.14 10.03 12.47
CA ASP A 97 -4.06 11.11 12.11
C ASP A 97 -5.46 10.62 11.71
N GLY A 98 -5.68 9.30 11.68
CA GLY A 98 -6.93 8.66 11.28
C GLY A 98 -6.99 8.26 9.81
N SER A 99 -6.01 8.67 8.99
CA SER A 99 -5.91 8.25 7.59
C SER A 99 -5.70 6.74 7.48
N LYS A 100 -6.25 6.15 6.42
CA LYS A 100 -6.18 4.71 6.17
C LYS A 100 -5.74 4.41 4.75
N VAL A 101 -4.93 3.37 4.61
CA VAL A 101 -4.56 2.81 3.31
C VAL A 101 -4.83 1.32 3.32
N GLN A 102 -5.39 0.78 2.24
CA GLN A 102 -5.47 -0.67 2.06
C GLN A 102 -4.76 -1.07 0.79
N ASN A 103 -4.11 -2.23 0.82
CA ASN A 103 -3.48 -2.87 -0.32
C ASN A 103 -4.19 -4.20 -0.51
N VAL A 104 -5.06 -4.28 -1.51
CA VAL A 104 -5.99 -5.39 -1.73
C VAL A 104 -5.59 -6.18 -2.96
N ILE A 105 -5.60 -7.51 -2.84
CA ILE A 105 -5.46 -8.45 -3.93
C ILE A 105 -6.83 -9.03 -4.23
N SER A 106 -7.23 -9.02 -5.50
CA SER A 106 -8.49 -9.61 -5.95
C SER A 106 -8.26 -10.49 -7.17
N GLN A 107 -9.01 -11.60 -7.25
CA GLN A 107 -9.04 -12.49 -8.40
C GLN A 107 -10.18 -12.09 -9.35
N GLY A 108 -9.86 -11.97 -10.64
CA GLY A 108 -10.81 -11.75 -11.71
C GLY A 108 -11.43 -13.05 -12.22
N GLY A 109 -12.34 -12.93 -13.18
CA GLY A 109 -13.13 -14.05 -13.68
C GLY A 109 -12.37 -15.06 -14.54
N ARG A 110 -11.11 -14.77 -14.93
CA ARG A 110 -10.34 -15.63 -15.85
C ARG A 110 -9.43 -16.66 -15.18
N GLY A 111 -9.49 -16.79 -13.85
CA GLY A 111 -8.77 -17.82 -13.11
C GLY A 111 -7.74 -17.26 -12.14
N ASP A 112 -6.89 -18.15 -11.62
CA ASP A 112 -5.92 -17.91 -10.55
C ASP A 112 -4.78 -16.95 -10.91
N THR A 113 -4.51 -16.76 -12.20
CA THR A 113 -3.51 -15.81 -12.72
C THR A 113 -4.09 -14.43 -13.04
N ASP A 114 -5.42 -14.29 -13.12
CA ASP A 114 -6.12 -13.03 -13.37
C ASP A 114 -6.22 -12.21 -12.07
N LEU A 115 -5.09 -11.69 -11.61
CA LEU A 115 -4.98 -11.01 -10.33
C LEU A 115 -4.85 -9.49 -10.50
N TYR A 116 -5.44 -8.74 -9.57
CA TYR A 116 -5.42 -7.28 -9.54
C TYR A 116 -4.93 -6.80 -8.18
N MET A 117 -4.11 -5.75 -8.19
CA MET A 117 -3.70 -5.01 -7.02
C MET A 117 -4.50 -3.72 -6.98
N THR A 118 -5.24 -3.49 -5.91
CA THR A 118 -6.01 -2.27 -5.68
C THR A 118 -5.53 -1.60 -4.42
N TYR A 119 -5.08 -0.34 -4.52
CA TYR A 119 -4.83 0.48 -3.35
C TYR A 119 -5.98 1.43 -3.13
N THR A 120 -6.49 1.47 -1.90
CA THR A 120 -7.46 2.47 -1.45
C THR A 120 -6.80 3.37 -0.44
N PHE A 121 -7.11 4.66 -0.50
CA PHE A 121 -6.58 5.70 0.36
C PHE A 121 -7.74 6.53 0.89
N GLU A 122 -7.77 6.72 2.20
CA GLU A 122 -8.55 7.71 2.92
C GLU A 122 -7.51 8.64 3.57
N TRP A 123 -7.13 9.71 2.87
CA TRP A 123 -6.21 10.72 3.40
C TRP A 123 -6.99 11.87 4.01
N LEU A 124 -6.85 12.07 5.32
CA LEU A 124 -7.53 13.13 6.05
C LEU A 124 -6.76 14.44 5.95
N HIS A 125 -7.48 15.53 5.69
CA HIS A 125 -6.95 16.89 5.55
C HIS A 125 -7.73 17.86 6.45
N PRO A 126 -7.63 17.74 7.79
CA PRO A 126 -8.27 18.68 8.70
C PRO A 126 -7.86 20.14 8.44
N GLU A 127 -6.66 20.37 7.88
CA GLU A 127 -6.18 21.70 7.50
C GLU A 127 -6.93 22.33 6.31
N CYS A 128 -7.74 21.55 5.59
CA CYS A 128 -8.55 22.03 4.46
C CYS A 128 -10.02 22.26 4.83
N GLU A 129 -10.36 22.34 6.13
CA GLU A 129 -11.73 22.59 6.57
C GLU A 129 -12.22 23.96 6.03
N GLY A 130 -13.29 23.92 5.23
CA GLY A 130 -13.83 25.11 4.56
C GLY A 130 -13.05 25.57 3.31
N ASP A 131 -11.97 24.87 2.91
CA ASP A 131 -11.17 25.20 1.73
C ASP A 131 -11.19 24.05 0.71
N GLU A 132 -12.24 24.05 -0.12
CA GLU A 132 -12.44 23.05 -1.17
C GLU A 132 -11.35 23.09 -2.26
N ALA A 133 -10.79 24.28 -2.52
CA ALA A 133 -9.76 24.46 -3.55
C ALA A 133 -8.44 23.83 -3.12
N ALA A 134 -8.04 24.01 -1.86
CA ALA A 134 -6.86 23.35 -1.29
C ALA A 134 -7.00 21.82 -1.28
N LEU A 135 -8.18 21.30 -0.92
CA LEU A 135 -8.46 19.86 -0.93
C LEU A 135 -8.36 19.27 -2.35
N ALA A 136 -8.92 19.97 -3.35
CA ALA A 136 -8.86 19.56 -4.74
C ALA A 136 -7.42 19.54 -5.30
N ALA A 137 -6.61 20.54 -4.98
CA ALA A 137 -5.20 20.59 -5.38
C ALA A 137 -4.39 19.41 -4.80
N LYS A 138 -4.64 19.03 -3.54
CA LYS A 138 -4.03 17.85 -2.91
C LYS A 138 -4.44 16.57 -3.64
N LYS A 139 -5.71 16.44 -3.99
CA LYS A 139 -6.27 15.25 -4.66
C LYS A 139 -5.54 14.93 -5.97
N GLU A 140 -5.17 15.93 -6.75
CA GLU A 140 -4.43 15.73 -8.00
C GLU A 140 -3.02 15.15 -7.77
N LYS A 141 -2.27 15.68 -6.79
CA LYS A 141 -0.95 15.15 -6.40
C LYS A 141 -1.09 13.71 -5.89
N GLU A 142 -2.08 13.49 -5.04
CA GLU A 142 -2.38 12.23 -4.37
C GLU A 142 -2.82 11.13 -5.33
N TRP A 143 -3.56 11.46 -6.39
CA TRP A 143 -3.90 10.53 -7.46
C TRP A 143 -2.65 9.96 -8.14
N ASN A 144 -1.67 10.81 -8.44
CA ASN A 144 -0.41 10.39 -9.05
C ASN A 144 0.41 9.50 -8.10
N ILE A 145 0.40 9.80 -6.80
CA ILE A 145 1.05 8.96 -5.78
C ILE A 145 0.38 7.58 -5.71
N ALA A 146 -0.96 7.53 -5.69
CA ALA A 146 -1.72 6.28 -5.65
C ALA A 146 -1.41 5.38 -6.85
N LYS A 147 -1.44 5.94 -8.06
CA LYS A 147 -1.07 5.23 -9.29
C LYS A 147 0.37 4.69 -9.23
N MET A 148 1.33 5.55 -8.91
CA MET A 148 2.74 5.18 -8.82
C MET A 148 2.96 4.06 -7.80
N ALA A 149 2.31 4.15 -6.63
CA ALA A 149 2.48 3.18 -5.56
C ALA A 149 2.03 1.77 -5.97
N VAL A 150 0.92 1.65 -6.71
CA VAL A 150 0.43 0.36 -7.22
C VAL A 150 1.37 -0.19 -8.28
N GLU A 151 1.67 0.60 -9.31
CA GLU A 151 2.48 0.16 -10.45
C GLU A 151 3.89 -0.25 -10.02
N LYS A 152 4.55 0.56 -9.18
CA LYS A 152 5.88 0.24 -8.67
C LYS A 152 5.90 -0.93 -7.71
N THR A 153 4.87 -1.12 -6.89
CA THR A 153 4.82 -2.31 -6.04
C THR A 153 4.77 -3.59 -6.89
N ILE A 154 3.94 -3.63 -7.93
CA ILE A 154 3.86 -4.79 -8.84
C ILE A 154 5.19 -5.03 -9.56
N GLU A 155 5.82 -3.96 -10.06
CA GLU A 155 7.13 -4.01 -10.72
C GLU A 155 8.20 -4.59 -9.80
N VAL A 156 8.35 -4.03 -8.60
CA VAL A 156 9.35 -4.45 -7.61
C VAL A 156 9.12 -5.89 -7.14
N MET A 157 7.86 -6.30 -6.89
CA MET A 157 7.56 -7.70 -6.56
C MET A 157 8.05 -8.64 -7.67
N ARG A 158 7.85 -8.27 -8.93
CA ARG A 158 8.29 -9.05 -10.08
C ARG A 158 9.81 -9.10 -10.20
N GLU A 159 10.49 -7.99 -9.94
CA GLU A 159 11.96 -7.96 -9.88
C GLU A 159 12.49 -8.85 -8.75
N MET A 160 11.90 -8.76 -7.57
CA MET A 160 12.26 -9.60 -6.42
C MET A 160 12.04 -11.09 -6.69
N VAL A 161 11.04 -11.46 -7.50
CA VAL A 161 10.88 -12.86 -7.94
C VAL A 161 11.95 -13.24 -8.95
N LYS A 162 12.28 -12.36 -9.91
CA LYS A 162 13.32 -12.62 -10.92
C LYS A 162 14.71 -12.83 -10.31
N ASP A 163 15.04 -12.08 -9.28
CA ASP A 163 16.36 -12.15 -8.63
C ASP A 163 16.41 -13.08 -7.41
N GLY A 164 15.30 -13.73 -7.07
CA GLY A 164 15.22 -14.72 -6.00
C GLY A 164 15.07 -14.16 -4.59
N ARG A 165 14.91 -12.84 -4.41
CA ARG A 165 14.52 -12.25 -3.11
C ARG A 165 13.14 -12.72 -2.64
N ILE A 166 12.25 -13.08 -3.57
CA ILE A 166 10.98 -13.75 -3.31
C ILE A 166 10.99 -15.08 -4.07
N SER A 167 10.82 -16.19 -3.35
CA SER A 167 10.74 -17.53 -3.93
C SER A 167 9.64 -18.33 -3.24
N VAL A 168 8.97 -19.19 -4.00
CA VAL A 168 8.16 -20.28 -3.43
C VAL A 168 9.10 -21.43 -3.10
N GLN A 169 9.00 -21.97 -1.89
CA GLN A 169 9.70 -23.21 -1.50
C GLN A 169 8.93 -24.44 -1.99
#